data_AF-A0A835D3P9-F1
#
_entry.id   AF-A0A835D3P9-F1
#
_cell.length_a   1.000
_cell.length_b   1.000
_cell.length_c   1.000
_cell.angle_alpha   90.00
_cell.angle_beta   90.00
_cell.angle_gamma   90.00
#
_symmetry.space_group_name_H-M   'P 1'
#
loop_
_entity.id
_entity.type
_entity.pdbx_description
1 polymer ?
#
loop_
_entity_poly.entity_id
_entity_poly.type
_entity_poly.pdbx_seq_one_letter_code
_entity_poly.pdbx_strand_id
1 'polypeptide(L)'
;MLQIFYDSHDFFLLKELEKLGPKKGVISQSVKDVVQSLVDDDLVSKDKIGTSVYFWSLPSCAGNQLRNVYHKLESDLESSKKRLAELVDQRGCLKKGREESDEREEALHELKAIELKYSELKDEMGGMPTMIRLPLKH
;
A
#
# COMPACT_ATOMS: atom_id res chain seq x y z
N MET A 1 27.64 -12.49 -6.20
CA MET A 1 27.78 -11.40 -7.19
C MET A 1 28.46 -10.16 -6.62
N LEU A 2 27.90 -9.50 -5.59
CA LEU A 2 28.47 -8.28 -4.99
C LEU A 2 29.94 -8.39 -4.54
N GLN A 3 30.34 -9.55 -4.03
CA GLN A 3 31.74 -9.83 -3.65
C GLN A 3 32.74 -9.57 -4.78
N ILE A 4 32.35 -9.70 -6.05
CA ILE A 4 33.24 -9.39 -7.18
C ILE A 4 33.71 -7.94 -7.11
N PHE A 5 32.80 -7.01 -6.80
CA PHE A 5 33.11 -5.58 -6.69
C PHE A 5 33.88 -5.25 -5.42
N TYR A 6 33.56 -5.89 -4.30
CA TYR A 6 34.23 -5.64 -3.02
C TYR A 6 35.62 -6.26 -2.93
N ASP A 7 35.88 -7.37 -3.61
CA ASP A 7 37.21 -7.99 -3.61
C ASP A 7 38.16 -7.20 -4.54
N SER A 8 37.71 -6.83 -5.74
CA SER A 8 38.57 -6.19 -6.75
C SER A 8 38.71 -4.68 -6.58
N HIS A 9 37.69 -4.01 -6.02
CA HIS A 9 37.57 -2.55 -6.02
C HIS A 9 37.69 -1.93 -7.43
N ASP A 10 37.26 -2.66 -8.46
CA ASP A 10 37.45 -2.31 -9.87
C ASP A 10 36.13 -2.08 -10.61
N PHE A 11 36.25 -1.55 -11.83
CA PHE A 11 35.15 -1.32 -12.75
C PHE A 11 35.02 -2.50 -13.71
N PHE A 12 33.79 -2.92 -13.99
CA PHE A 12 33.52 -4.07 -14.83
C PHE A 12 32.56 -3.74 -15.96
N LEU A 13 32.79 -4.34 -17.12
CA LEU A 13 31.83 -4.45 -18.20
C LEU A 13 30.89 -5.63 -17.95
N LEU A 14 29.69 -5.58 -18.51
CA LEU A 14 28.73 -6.69 -18.41
C LEU A 14 29.34 -8.03 -18.87
N LYS A 15 30.13 -8.02 -19.96
CA LYS A 15 30.81 -9.21 -20.49
C LYS A 15 31.85 -9.80 -19.52
N GLU A 16 32.43 -8.98 -18.67
CA GLU A 16 33.39 -9.43 -17.65
C GLU A 16 32.65 -10.05 -16.47
N LEU A 17 31.55 -9.42 -16.06
CA LEU A 17 30.65 -9.95 -15.04
C LEU A 17 30.04 -11.29 -15.45
N GLU A 18 29.68 -11.48 -16.73
CA GLU A 18 29.20 -12.77 -17.25
C GLU A 18 30.25 -13.90 -17.14
N LYS A 19 31.54 -13.56 -17.17
CA LYS A 19 32.64 -14.53 -16.96
C LYS A 19 32.95 -14.78 -15.49
N LEU A 20 32.82 -13.76 -14.65
CA LEU A 20 33.16 -13.82 -13.22
C LEU A 20 32.00 -14.30 -12.34
N GLY A 21 30.75 -13.99 -12.73
CA GLY A 21 29.52 -14.35 -12.01
C GLY A 21 29.42 -15.84 -11.70
N PRO A 22 29.63 -16.75 -12.68
CA PRO A 22 29.61 -18.19 -12.45
C PRO A 22 30.65 -18.67 -11.45
N LYS A 23 31.83 -18.03 -11.41
CA LYS A 23 32.88 -18.36 -10.43
C LYS A 23 32.49 -18.01 -9.00
N LYS A 24 31.50 -17.13 -8.81
CA LYS A 24 30.94 -16.73 -7.52
C LYS A 24 29.54 -17.32 -7.29
N GLY A 25 29.19 -18.40 -8.00
CA GLY A 25 27.95 -19.17 -7.77
C GLY A 25 26.69 -18.61 -8.42
N VAL A 26 26.80 -17.61 -9.30
CA VAL A 26 25.65 -17.08 -10.06
C VAL A 26 25.48 -17.88 -11.35
N ILE A 27 24.28 -18.35 -11.65
CA ILE A 27 24.00 -19.07 -12.89
C ILE A 27 24.29 -18.15 -14.09
N SER A 28 25.05 -18.62 -15.09
CA SER A 28 25.51 -17.77 -16.21
C SER A 28 24.38 -17.00 -16.91
N GLN A 29 23.23 -17.65 -17.11
CA GLN A 29 22.07 -17.03 -17.77
C GLN A 29 21.42 -15.93 -16.93
N SER A 30 21.55 -15.96 -15.60
CA SER A 30 20.93 -14.99 -14.70
C SER A 30 21.87 -13.85 -14.31
N VAL A 31 23.14 -13.83 -14.76
CA VAL A 31 24.10 -12.81 -14.34
C VAL A 31 23.61 -11.41 -14.66
N LYS A 32 23.05 -11.20 -15.85
CA LYS A 32 22.50 -9.91 -16.26
C LYS A 32 21.36 -9.44 -15.35
N ASP A 33 20.42 -10.34 -15.05
CA ASP A 33 19.28 -10.04 -14.20
C ASP A 33 19.72 -9.73 -12.77
N VAL A 34 20.65 -10.53 -12.23
CA VAL A 34 21.22 -10.29 -10.90
C VAL A 34 21.96 -8.96 -10.84
N VAL A 35 22.77 -8.61 -11.86
CA VAL A 35 23.45 -7.30 -11.91
C VAL A 35 22.42 -6.17 -11.98
N GLN A 36 21.36 -6.33 -12.76
CA GLN A 36 20.31 -5.32 -12.85
C GLN A 36 19.58 -5.15 -11.51
N SER A 37 19.19 -6.23 -10.83
CA SER A 37 18.60 -6.15 -9.49
C SER A 37 19.52 -5.46 -8.49
N LEU A 38 20.83 -5.75 -8.54
CA LEU A 38 21.81 -5.06 -7.70
C LEU A 38 21.92 -3.56 -8.00
N VAL A 39 21.71 -3.15 -9.25
CA VAL A 39 21.64 -1.73 -9.59
C VAL A 39 20.34 -1.12 -9.12
N ASP A 40 19.22 -1.83 -9.25
CA ASP A 40 17.90 -1.35 -8.84
C ASP A 40 17.80 -1.19 -7.31
N ASP A 41 18.53 -2.03 -6.57
CA ASP A 41 18.71 -1.94 -5.12
C ASP A 41 19.80 -0.92 -4.71
N ASP A 42 20.35 -0.16 -5.66
CA ASP A 42 21.47 0.80 -5.51
C ASP A 42 22.81 0.18 -5.04
N LEU A 43 22.92 -1.15 -4.89
CA LEU A 43 24.12 -1.84 -4.40
C LEU A 43 25.29 -1.81 -5.39
N VAL A 44 25.01 -1.64 -6.69
CA VAL A 44 25.98 -1.48 -7.77
C VAL A 44 25.65 -0.22 -8.56
N SER A 45 26.64 0.66 -8.71
CA SER A 45 26.53 1.81 -9.60
C SER A 45 26.73 1.39 -11.05
N LYS A 46 25.95 1.98 -11.96
CA LYS A 46 26.14 1.83 -13.42
C LYS A 46 26.29 3.20 -14.07
N ASP A 47 27.16 3.30 -15.05
CA ASP A 47 27.24 4.47 -15.91
C ASP A 47 27.72 4.11 -17.32
N LYS A 48 27.29 4.91 -18.30
CA LYS A 48 27.64 4.72 -19.70
C LYS A 48 28.69 5.74 -20.11
N ILE A 49 29.90 5.26 -20.34
CA ILE A 49 31.04 6.07 -20.78
C ILE A 49 31.37 5.70 -22.22
N GLY A 50 31.08 6.62 -23.14
CA GLY A 50 31.20 6.40 -24.58
C GLY A 50 30.22 5.33 -25.09
N THR A 51 30.74 4.25 -25.65
CA THR A 51 29.95 3.12 -26.18
C THR A 51 29.70 2.01 -25.16
N SER A 52 30.34 2.07 -23.99
CA SER A 52 30.35 0.97 -23.02
C SER A 52 29.67 1.34 -21.70
N VAL A 53 29.05 0.35 -21.05
CA VAL A 53 28.42 0.49 -19.74
C VAL A 53 29.31 -0.18 -18.70
N TYR A 54 29.70 0.59 -17.69
CA TYR A 54 30.54 0.17 -16.58
C TYR A 54 29.69 -0.02 -15.33
N PHE A 55 30.08 -1.01 -14.53
CA PHE A 55 29.48 -1.36 -13.25
C PHE A 55 30.55 -1.37 -12.17
N TRP A 56 30.27 -0.77 -11.02
CA TRP A 56 31.18 -0.76 -9.88
C TRP A 56 30.42 -0.65 -8.56
N SER A 57 31.08 -0.96 -7.45
CA SER A 57 30.54 -0.71 -6.11
C SER A 57 31.65 -0.26 -5.18
N LEU A 58 31.41 0.80 -4.42
CA LEU A 58 32.36 1.32 -3.45
C LEU A 58 32.04 0.73 -2.06
N PRO A 59 33.05 0.32 -1.27
CA PRO A 59 32.82 -0.16 0.09
C PRO A 59 32.09 0.86 0.98
N SER A 60 32.33 2.15 0.76
CA SER A 60 31.64 3.26 1.44
C SER A 60 30.18 3.42 1.04
N CYS A 61 29.77 2.94 -0.15
CA CYS A 61 28.38 2.95 -0.58
C CYS A 61 27.52 2.01 0.27
N ALA A 62 28.03 0.85 0.68
CA ALA A 62 27.27 -0.09 1.51
C ALA A 62 26.85 0.54 2.86
N GLY A 63 27.75 1.27 3.51
CA GLY A 63 27.44 1.98 4.76
C GLY A 63 26.46 3.13 4.58
N ASN A 64 26.64 3.94 3.53
CA ASN A 64 25.73 5.07 3.29
C ASN A 64 24.34 4.61 2.83
N GLN A 65 24.26 3.49 2.11
CA GLN A 65 22.98 2.87 1.74
C GLN A 65 22.26 2.27 2.95
N LEU A 66 22.97 1.57 3.83
CA LEU A 66 22.37 1.09 5.08
C LEU A 66 21.75 2.25 5.86
N ARG A 67 22.46 3.38 5.94
CA ARG A 67 21.93 4.59 6.57
C ARG A 67 20.72 5.17 5.82
N ASN A 68 20.72 5.19 4.50
CA ASN A 68 19.59 5.67 3.71
C ASN A 68 18.35 4.78 3.86
N VAL A 69 18.52 3.45 3.80
CA VAL A 69 17.44 2.47 4.03
C VAL A 69 16.90 2.60 5.44
N TYR A 70 17.78 2.74 6.43
CA TYR A 70 17.39 3.00 7.81
C TYR A 70 16.53 4.26 7.92
N HIS A 71 16.98 5.40 7.36
CA HIS A 71 16.22 6.66 7.41
C HIS A 71 14.88 6.56 6.69
N LYS A 72 14.81 5.83 5.57
CA LYS A 72 13.55 5.61 4.84
C LYS A 72 12.57 4.78 5.67
N LEU A 73 13.03 3.67 6.25
CA LEU A 73 12.22 2.83 7.13
C LEU A 73 11.75 3.58 8.38
N GLU A 74 12.60 4.41 8.98
CA GLU A 74 12.25 5.28 10.10
C GLU A 74 11.14 6.28 9.71
N SER A 75 11.26 6.91 8.54
CA SER A 75 10.25 7.82 8.00
C SER A 75 8.92 7.12 7.72
N ASP A 76 8.96 5.93 7.12
CA ASP A 76 7.78 5.13 6.82
C ASP A 76 7.08 4.67 8.11
N LEU A 77 7.86 4.26 9.11
CA LEU A 77 7.37 3.92 10.44
C LEU A 77 6.67 5.11 11.09
N GLU A 78 7.28 6.29 11.07
CA GLU A 78 6.71 7.49 11.65
C GLU A 78 5.40 7.90 10.94
N SER A 79 5.38 7.84 9.60
CA SER A 79 4.16 8.10 8.82
C SER A 79 3.04 7.11 9.17
N SER A 80 3.38 5.83 9.36
CA SER A 80 2.41 4.79 9.72
C SER A 80 1.88 4.98 11.14
N LYS A 81 2.74 5.35 12.10
CA LYS A 81 2.32 5.70 13.47
C LYS A 81 1.37 6.89 13.48
N LYS A 82 1.69 7.94 12.72
CA LYS A 82 0.81 9.12 12.59
C LYS A 82 -0.56 8.72 12.01
N ARG A 83 -0.57 7.95 10.92
CA ARG A 83 -1.81 7.45 10.31
C ARG A 83 -2.61 6.57 11.27
N LEU A 84 -1.94 5.74 12.07
CA LEU A 84 -2.60 4.94 13.09
C LEU A 84 -3.26 5.82 14.15
N ALA A 85 -2.57 6.85 14.64
CA ALA A 85 -3.13 7.79 15.61
C ALA A 85 -4.36 8.52 15.05
N GLU A 86 -4.28 9.00 13.80
CA GLU A 86 -5.42 9.64 13.10
C GLU A 86 -6.61 8.69 12.97
N LEU A 87 -6.39 7.42 12.58
CA LEU A 87 -7.47 6.43 12.47
C LEU A 87 -8.07 6.05 13.83
N VAL A 88 -7.26 6.02 14.89
CA VAL A 88 -7.76 5.79 16.26
C VAL A 88 -8.64 6.95 16.70
N ASP A 89 -8.23 8.20 16.44
CA ASP A 89 -9.02 9.39 16.78
C ASP A 89 -10.32 9.46 15.98
N GLN A 90 -10.26 9.20 14.67
CA GLN A 90 -11.46 9.10 13.82
C GLN A 90 -12.43 8.03 14.31
N ARG A 91 -11.92 6.85 14.68
CA ARG A 91 -12.73 5.79 15.29
C ARG A 91 -13.38 6.25 16.59
N GLY A 92 -12.63 6.96 17.43
CA GLY A 92 -13.16 7.54 18.68
C GLY A 92 -14.28 8.54 18.41
N CYS A 93 -14.08 9.46 17.48
CA CYS A 93 -15.08 10.44 17.08
C CYS A 93 -16.35 9.81 16.48
N LEU A 94 -16.20 8.77 15.64
CA LEU A 94 -17.34 8.04 15.07
C LEU A 94 -18.10 7.19 16.10
N LYS A 95 -17.43 6.79 17.19
CA LYS A 95 -18.07 6.07 18.30
C LYS A 95 -18.90 6.99 19.19
N LYS A 96 -18.54 8.28 19.32
CA LYS A 96 -19.32 9.24 20.11
C LYS A 96 -20.75 9.34 19.57
N GLY A 97 -21.74 9.09 20.42
CA GLY A 97 -23.16 9.07 20.03
C GLY A 97 -23.61 7.81 19.26
N ARG A 98 -22.72 6.84 19.05
CA ARG A 98 -23.02 5.47 18.59
C ARG A 98 -22.50 4.45 19.59
N GLU A 99 -22.43 4.82 20.85
CA GLU A 99 -22.06 3.92 21.93
C GLU A 99 -23.00 2.71 21.91
N GLU A 100 -22.44 1.51 22.07
CA GLU A 100 -23.22 0.31 22.32
C GLU A 100 -23.83 0.45 23.71
N SER A 101 -25.09 0.90 23.76
CA SER A 101 -25.93 0.98 24.94
C SER A 101 -27.21 0.20 24.65
N ASP A 102 -27.76 -0.44 25.66
CA ASP A 102 -29.05 -1.14 25.61
C ASP A 102 -30.15 -0.21 25.06
N GLU A 103 -30.10 1.08 25.43
CA GLU A 103 -31.04 2.12 24.98
C GLU A 103 -30.97 2.37 23.47
N ARG A 104 -29.76 2.26 22.89
CA ARG A 104 -29.56 2.44 21.44
C ARG A 104 -30.03 1.21 20.67
N GLU A 105 -29.81 0.02 21.23
CA GLU A 105 -30.29 -1.23 20.63
C GLU A 105 -31.83 -1.27 20.60
N GLU A 106 -32.48 -0.85 21.69
CA GLU A 106 -33.93 -0.74 21.77
C GLU A 106 -34.48 0.31 20.79
N ALA A 107 -33.88 1.51 20.74
CA ALA A 107 -34.27 2.54 19.78
C ALA A 107 -34.10 2.10 18.31
N LEU A 108 -33.05 1.34 17.98
CA LEU A 108 -32.86 0.77 16.64
C LEU A 108 -33.89 -0.31 16.32
N HIS A 109 -34.31 -1.10 17.30
CA HIS A 109 -35.36 -2.09 17.14
C HIS A 109 -36.72 -1.43 16.91
N GLU A 110 -37.05 -0.39 17.69
CA GLU A 110 -38.27 0.40 17.52
C GLU A 110 -38.31 1.10 16.15
N LEU A 111 -37.21 1.71 15.73
CA LEU A 111 -37.12 2.39 14.43
C LEU A 111 -37.39 1.41 13.28
N LYS A 112 -36.81 0.21 13.31
CA LYS A 112 -37.10 -0.85 12.31
C LYS A 112 -38.57 -1.25 12.32
N ALA A 113 -39.18 -1.39 13.50
CA ALA A 113 -40.59 -1.74 13.62
C ALA A 113 -41.51 -0.65 13.05
N ILE A 114 -41.15 0.62 13.24
CA ILE A 114 -41.89 1.77 12.69
C ILE A 114 -41.71 1.85 11.17
N GLU A 115 -40.50 1.65 10.66
CA GLU A 115 -40.22 1.64 9.21
C GLU A 115 -41.01 0.54 8.49
N LEU A 116 -41.09 -0.66 9.09
CA LEU A 116 -41.88 -1.76 8.56
C LEU A 116 -43.37 -1.37 8.46
N LYS A 117 -43.94 -0.87 9.56
CA LYS A 117 -45.33 -0.39 9.59
C LYS A 117 -45.59 0.73 8.60
N TYR A 118 -44.65 1.65 8.44
CA TYR A 118 -44.75 2.73 7.46
C TYR A 118 -44.76 2.18 6.03
N SER A 119 -43.92 1.18 5.73
CA SER A 119 -43.91 0.52 4.43
C SER A 119 -45.25 -0.18 4.15
N GLU A 120 -45.76 -0.95 5.12
CA GLU A 120 -47.05 -1.64 5.01
C GLU A 120 -48.19 -0.66 4.74
N LEU A 121 -48.29 0.40 5.54
CA LEU A 121 -49.31 1.44 5.37
C LEU A 121 -49.16 2.21 4.05
N LYS A 122 -47.93 2.44 3.60
CA LYS A 122 -47.67 3.10 2.30
C LYS A 122 -48.09 2.21 1.13
N ASP A 123 -47.86 0.90 1.23
CA ASP A 123 -48.29 -0.07 0.23
C ASP A 123 -49.81 -0.22 0.22
N GLU A 124 -50.46 -0.20 1.39
CA GLU A 124 -51.92 -0.15 1.52
C GLU A 124 -52.52 1.13 0.89
N MET A 125 -51.90 2.29 1.14
CA MET A 125 -52.31 3.58 0.56
C MET A 125 -52.05 3.65 -0.96
N GLY A 126 -50.99 3.03 -1.45
CA GLY A 126 -50.69 2.89 -2.88
C GLY A 126 -51.58 1.87 -3.59
N GLY A 127 -52.08 0.88 -2.85
CA GLY A 127 -53.01 -0.14 -3.30
C GLY A 127 -54.49 0.26 -3.21
N MET A 128 -54.83 1.33 -2.49
CA MET A 128 -56.18 1.89 -2.51
C MET A 128 -56.49 2.45 -3.91
N PRO A 129 -57.49 1.90 -4.64
CA PRO A 129 -57.94 2.49 -5.88
C PRO A 129 -58.41 3.93 -5.60
N THR A 130 -58.07 4.86 -6.48
CA THR A 130 -58.40 6.30 -6.48
C THR A 130 -59.91 6.64 -6.45
N MET A 131 -60.77 5.71 -6.04
CA MET A 131 -62.22 5.75 -6.13
C MET A 131 -62.94 6.41 -4.94
N ILE A 132 -62.22 7.20 -4.11
CA ILE A 132 -62.84 8.08 -3.10
C ILE A 132 -62.29 9.51 -3.21
N ARG A 133 -62.21 10.06 -4.43
CA ARG A 133 -62.36 11.52 -4.59
C ARG A 133 -63.82 11.79 -4.97
N LEU A 134 -64.69 11.86 -3.97
CA LEU A 134 -66.04 12.40 -4.14
C LEU A 134 -65.92 13.85 -4.64
N PRO A 135 -66.51 14.22 -5.78
CA PRO A 135 -66.57 15.62 -6.18
C PRO A 135 -67.55 16.34 -5.25
N LEU A 136 -67.04 17.29 -4.47
CA LEU A 136 -67.85 18.33 -3.84
C LEU A 136 -68.54 19.11 -4.97
N LYS A 137 -69.81 18.79 -5.23
CA LYS A 137 -70.70 19.61 -6.05
C LYS A 137 -71.24 20.75 -5.18
N HIS A 138 -70.88 21.98 -5.52
CA HIS A 138 -71.68 23.17 -5.26
C HIS A 138 -72.09 23.76 -6.60
#